data_AF-A0A1A3C714-F1
#
_entry.id   AF-A0A1A3C714-F1
#
_cell.length_a   1.000
_cell.length_b   1.000
_cell.length_c   1.000
_cell.angle_alpha   90.00
_cell.angle_beta   90.00
_cell.angle_gamma   90.00
#
_symmetry.space_group_name_H-M   'P 1'
#
loop_
_entity.id
_entity.type
_entity.pdbx_description
1 polymer ?
#
loop_
_entity_poly.entity_id
_entity_poly.type
_entity_poly.pdbx_seq_one_letter_code
_entity_poly.pdbx_strand_id
1 'polypeptide(L)'
;MFFGAMPLAAAEPPNCTAADLAGVASGVSASTSAYLFTHPEVNWFFTSLEGLPRDQVRGKVQDYLNAHPQVKADLTGIRQPLVDIKNRCGDTNGDGIADS
;
A
#
# COMPACT_ATOMS: atom_id res chain seq x y z
N MET A 1 24.63 -22.17 36.25
CA MET A 1 24.39 -22.17 34.80
C MET A 1 22.88 -22.19 34.59
N PHE A 2 22.26 -21.01 34.52
CA PHE A 2 20.81 -20.89 34.29
C PHE A 2 20.57 -20.94 32.78
N PHE A 3 19.86 -21.96 32.31
CA PHE A 3 19.37 -22.03 30.93
C PHE A 3 18.23 -21.03 30.79
N GLY A 4 18.51 -19.87 30.19
CA GLY A 4 17.48 -18.94 29.75
C GLY A 4 16.72 -19.58 28.59
N ALA A 5 15.45 -19.92 28.82
CA ALA A 5 14.53 -20.22 27.75
C ALA A 5 14.36 -18.94 26.91
N MET A 6 15.02 -18.90 25.75
CA MET A 6 14.70 -17.90 24.74
C MET A 6 13.23 -18.10 24.36
N PRO A 7 12.40 -17.05 24.31
CA PRO A 7 11.10 -17.18 23.69
C PRO A 7 11.39 -17.63 22.26
N LEU A 8 10.85 -18.77 21.86
CA LEU A 8 10.68 -19.06 20.44
C LEU A 8 9.83 -17.90 19.93
N ALA A 9 10.48 -16.92 19.30
CA ALA A 9 9.77 -16.01 18.41
C ALA A 9 8.98 -16.92 17.49
N ALA A 10 7.64 -16.86 17.59
CA ALA A 10 6.80 -17.46 16.58
C ALA A 10 7.35 -16.92 15.26
N ALA A 11 7.92 -17.80 14.44
CA ALA A 11 8.50 -17.37 13.18
C ALA A 11 7.37 -16.68 12.43
N GLU A 12 7.51 -15.38 12.13
CA GLU A 12 6.58 -14.67 11.27
C GLU A 12 6.32 -15.57 10.05
N PRO A 13 5.05 -15.68 9.58
CA PRO A 13 4.75 -16.45 8.40
C PRO A 13 5.76 -16.10 7.29
N PRO A 14 6.28 -17.09 6.54
CA PRO A 14 7.27 -16.79 5.53
C PRO A 14 6.73 -15.71 4.57
N ASN A 15 7.56 -14.70 4.29
CA ASN A 15 7.21 -13.52 3.46
C ASN A 15 6.27 -12.48 4.12
N CYS A 16 6.30 -12.37 5.45
CA CYS A 16 5.56 -11.36 6.23
C CYS A 16 6.45 -10.41 7.04
N THR A 17 7.72 -10.29 6.68
CA THR A 17 8.65 -9.38 7.35
C THR A 17 8.49 -7.94 6.88
N ALA A 18 9.11 -7.00 7.60
CA ALA A 18 9.23 -5.62 7.15
C ALA A 18 9.93 -5.49 5.78
N ALA A 19 10.87 -6.39 5.46
CA ALA A 19 11.55 -6.41 4.16
C ALA A 19 10.59 -6.80 3.03
N ASP A 20 9.68 -7.75 3.28
CA ASP A 20 8.67 -8.17 2.30
C ASP A 20 7.67 -7.04 2.03
N LEU A 21 7.21 -6.36 3.08
CA LEU A 21 6.34 -5.18 2.94
C LEU A 21 7.01 -4.06 2.15
N ALA A 22 8.28 -3.76 2.46
CA ALA A 22 9.04 -2.75 1.72
C ALA A 22 9.21 -3.13 0.24
N GLY A 23 9.45 -4.42 -0.06
CA GLY A 23 9.52 -4.94 -1.42
C GLY A 23 8.22 -4.73 -2.20
N VAL A 24 7.07 -5.08 -1.60
CA VAL A 24 5.75 -4.84 -2.20
C VAL A 24 5.49 -3.34 -2.41
N ALA A 25 5.76 -2.51 -1.41
CA ALA A 25 5.59 -1.06 -1.50
C ALA A 25 6.45 -0.43 -2.61
N SER A 26 7.68 -0.91 -2.78
CA SER A 26 8.58 -0.50 -3.86
C SER A 26 7.99 -0.86 -5.23
N GLY A 27 7.50 -2.09 -5.41
CA GLY A 27 6.85 -2.53 -6.64
C GLY A 27 5.59 -1.72 -7.01
N VAL A 28 4.75 -1.42 -6.01
CA VAL A 28 3.58 -0.54 -6.18
C VAL A 28 4.00 0.88 -6.58
N SER A 29 5.06 1.41 -5.97
CA SER A 29 5.58 2.74 -6.31
C SER A 29 6.12 2.80 -7.74
N ALA A 30 6.87 1.77 -8.16
CA ALA A 30 7.37 1.67 -9.54
C ALA A 30 6.22 1.56 -10.55
N SER A 31 5.19 0.76 -10.26
CA SER A 31 4.00 0.61 -11.10
C SER A 31 3.21 1.91 -11.19
N THR A 32 3.09 2.64 -10.08
CA THR A 32 2.47 3.97 -10.05
C THR A 32 3.25 4.96 -10.93
N SER A 33 4.59 4.95 -10.85
CA SER A 33 5.42 5.81 -11.71
C SER A 33 5.19 5.53 -13.19
N ALA A 34 5.21 4.25 -13.59
CA ALA A 34 4.94 3.86 -14.98
C ALA A 34 3.51 4.28 -15.44
N TYR A 35 2.52 4.14 -14.57
CA TYR A 35 1.16 4.60 -14.84
C TYR A 35 1.10 6.11 -15.08
N LEU A 36 1.72 6.92 -14.21
CA LEU A 36 1.73 8.37 -14.36
C LEU A 36 2.46 8.82 -15.64
N PHE A 37 3.54 8.17 -16.04
CA PHE A 37 4.21 8.48 -17.32
C PHE A 37 3.39 8.13 -18.56
N THR A 38 2.46 7.17 -18.45
CA THR A 38 1.56 6.77 -19.55
C THR A 38 0.23 7.53 -19.52
N HIS A 39 -0.08 8.23 -18.42
CA HIS A 39 -1.29 9.01 -18.20
C HIS A 39 -0.93 10.46 -17.84
N PRO A 40 -0.47 11.26 -18.83
CA PRO A 40 0.07 12.59 -18.56
C PRO A 40 -0.94 13.50 -17.84
N GLU A 41 -2.24 13.40 -18.15
CA GLU A 41 -3.30 14.15 -17.47
C GLU A 41 -3.43 13.80 -15.98
N VAL A 42 -3.26 12.52 -15.63
CA VAL A 42 -3.26 12.08 -14.23
C VAL A 42 -2.00 12.57 -13.53
N ASN A 43 -0.85 12.49 -14.20
CA ASN A 43 0.40 13.03 -13.68
C ASN A 43 0.30 14.52 -13.40
N TRP A 44 -0.19 15.32 -14.36
CA TRP A 44 -0.41 16.75 -14.17
C TRP A 44 -1.33 17.04 -12.98
N PHE A 45 -2.41 16.28 -12.83
CA PHE A 45 -3.29 16.43 -11.66
C PHE A 45 -2.53 16.21 -10.35
N PHE A 46 -1.83 15.08 -10.19
CA PHE A 46 -1.11 14.80 -8.94
C PHE A 46 0.05 15.78 -8.70
N THR A 47 0.76 16.23 -9.73
CA THR A 47 1.79 17.29 -9.63
C THR A 47 1.17 18.61 -9.18
N SER A 48 -0.04 18.97 -9.64
CA SER A 48 -0.71 20.21 -9.24
C SER A 48 -1.09 20.29 -7.75
N LEU A 49 -1.02 19.17 -7.03
CA LEU A 49 -1.29 19.10 -5.59
C LEU A 49 -0.08 19.53 -4.75
N GLU A 50 1.10 19.70 -5.36
CA GLU A 50 2.31 20.13 -4.67
C GLU A 50 2.11 21.49 -3.97
N GLY A 51 2.57 21.59 -2.72
CA GLY A 51 2.43 22.80 -1.90
C GLY A 51 1.07 22.99 -1.24
N LEU A 52 0.07 22.16 -1.53
CA LEU A 52 -1.23 22.22 -0.85
C LEU A 52 -1.18 21.64 0.57
N PRO A 53 -1.96 22.19 1.52
CA PRO A 53 -2.17 21.59 2.83
C PRO A 53 -2.73 20.16 2.72
N ARG A 54 -2.25 19.25 3.57
CA ARG A 54 -2.61 17.81 3.53
C ARG A 54 -4.11 17.55 3.64
N ASP A 55 -4.82 18.38 4.42
CA ASP A 55 -6.26 18.34 4.59
C ASP A 55 -7.02 18.66 3.29
N GLN A 56 -6.46 19.53 2.42
CA GLN A 56 -7.05 19.85 1.13
C GLN A 56 -6.76 18.80 0.06
N VAL A 57 -5.56 18.21 0.08
CA VAL A 57 -5.13 17.19 -0.90
C VAL A 57 -6.11 16.03 -0.96
N ARG A 58 -6.55 15.51 0.19
CA ARG A 58 -7.48 14.37 0.25
C ARG A 58 -8.80 14.64 -0.48
N GLY A 59 -9.39 15.82 -0.27
CA GLY A 59 -10.65 16.20 -0.93
C GLY A 59 -10.50 16.25 -2.44
N LYS A 60 -9.45 16.93 -2.93
CA LYS A 60 -9.18 17.05 -4.37
C LYS A 60 -8.96 15.71 -5.05
N VAL A 61 -8.19 14.81 -4.42
CA VAL A 61 -7.96 13.46 -4.96
C VAL A 61 -9.29 12.67 -5.01
N GLN A 62 -10.12 12.77 -3.97
CA GLN A 62 -11.41 12.11 -3.94
C GLN A 62 -12.33 12.58 -5.08
N ASP A 63 -12.44 13.89 -5.28
CA ASP A 63 -13.26 14.49 -6.33
C ASP A 63 -12.77 14.07 -7.72
N TYR A 64 -11.46 14.10 -7.95
CA TYR A 64 -10.85 13.66 -9.20
C TYR A 64 -11.15 12.17 -9.47
N LEU A 65 -10.91 11.28 -8.51
CA LEU A 65 -11.17 9.85 -8.70
C LEU A 65 -12.66 9.51 -8.84
N ASN A 66 -13.56 10.33 -8.29
CA ASN A 66 -15.00 10.17 -8.50
C ASN A 66 -15.41 10.59 -9.92
N ALA A 67 -14.77 11.63 -10.48
CA ALA A 67 -14.98 12.06 -11.87
C ALA A 67 -14.31 11.13 -12.90
N HIS A 68 -13.25 10.41 -12.49
CA HIS A 68 -12.45 9.53 -13.35
C HIS A 68 -12.48 8.07 -12.86
N PRO A 69 -13.60 7.34 -13.06
CA PRO A 69 -13.76 5.98 -12.52
C PRO A 69 -12.75 4.97 -13.09
N GLN A 70 -12.28 5.14 -14.33
CA GLN A 70 -11.22 4.29 -14.89
C GLN A 70 -9.90 4.50 -14.15
N VAL A 71 -9.47 5.76 -13.96
CA VAL A 71 -8.25 6.09 -13.21
C VAL A 71 -8.32 5.56 -11.78
N LYS A 72 -9.50 5.67 -11.15
CA LYS A 72 -9.75 5.07 -9.85
C LYS A 72 -9.56 3.55 -9.87
N ALA A 73 -10.11 2.85 -10.86
CA ALA A 73 -9.97 1.41 -11.00
C ALA A 73 -8.49 1.01 -11.19
N ASP A 74 -7.77 1.71 -12.07
CA ASP A 74 -6.36 1.43 -12.37
C ASP A 74 -5.48 1.62 -11.13
N LEU A 75 -5.60 2.78 -10.44
CA LEU A 75 -4.84 3.07 -9.23
C LEU A 75 -5.21 2.14 -8.07
N THR A 76 -6.47 1.68 -8.00
CA THR A 76 -6.91 0.66 -7.05
C THR A 76 -6.25 -0.68 -7.35
N GLY A 77 -6.16 -1.06 -8.62
CA GLY A 77 -5.45 -2.24 -9.11
C GLY A 77 -3.97 -2.20 -8.77
N ILE A 78 -3.29 -1.09 -9.07
CA ILE A 78 -1.87 -0.88 -8.77
C ILE A 78 -1.57 -1.05 -7.27
N ARG A 79 -2.50 -0.68 -6.40
CA ARG A 79 -2.35 -0.76 -4.94
C ARG A 79 -2.80 -2.09 -4.32
N GLN A 80 -3.44 -2.98 -5.07
CA GLN A 80 -3.89 -4.28 -4.53
C GLN A 80 -2.79 -5.07 -3.81
N PRO A 81 -1.54 -5.13 -4.28
CA PRO A 81 -0.50 -5.89 -3.58
C PRO A 81 -0.28 -5.47 -2.12
N LEU A 82 -0.48 -4.18 -1.79
CA LEU A 82 -0.39 -3.68 -0.41
C LEU A 82 -1.56 -4.17 0.45
N VAL A 83 -2.75 -4.28 -0.13
CA VAL A 83 -3.92 -4.85 0.55
C VAL A 83 -3.70 -6.36 0.74
N ASP A 84 -3.19 -7.04 -0.28
CA ASP A 84 -2.96 -8.49 -0.24
C ASP A 84 -1.93 -8.87 0.82
N ILE A 85 -0.80 -8.16 0.92
CA ILE A 85 0.20 -8.43 1.95
C ILE A 85 -0.33 -8.08 3.35
N LYS A 86 -1.13 -7.01 3.48
CA LYS A 86 -1.80 -6.71 4.75
C LYS A 86 -2.74 -7.83 5.16
N ASN A 87 -3.58 -8.31 4.25
CA ASN A 87 -4.55 -9.37 4.53
C ASN A 87 -3.84 -10.70 4.85
N ARG A 88 -2.75 -11.00 4.15
CA ARG A 88 -1.96 -12.22 4.37
C ARG A 88 -1.19 -12.21 5.68
N CYS A 89 -0.66 -11.05 6.09
CA CYS A 89 0.29 -10.93 7.19
C CYS A 89 -0.28 -10.25 8.44
N GLY A 90 -1.45 -9.62 8.33
CA GLY A 90 -2.17 -8.98 9.43
C GLY A 90 -3.12 -9.91 10.15
N ASP A 91 -3.42 -11.09 9.61
CA ASP A 91 -4.12 -12.16 10.33
C ASP A 91 -3.15 -12.86 11.28
N THR A 92 -2.90 -12.25 12.45
CA THR A 92 -1.92 -12.75 13.42
C THR A 92 -2.48 -13.89 14.27
N ASN A 93 -3.80 -14.10 14.26
CA ASN A 93 -4.51 -15.09 15.05
C ASN A 93 -5.02 -16.30 14.23
N GLY A 94 -5.02 -16.23 12.89
CA GLY A 94 -5.42 -17.29 11.96
C GLY A 94 -6.92 -17.43 11.72
N ASP A 95 -7.73 -16.42 12.06
CA ASP A 95 -9.20 -16.45 11.92
C ASP A 95 -9.70 -16.02 10.52
N GLY A 96 -8.78 -15.66 9.62
CA GLY A 96 -9.08 -15.19 8.27
C GLY A 96 -9.41 -13.70 8.19
N ILE A 97 -9.23 -12.94 9.27
CA ILE A 97 -9.43 -11.50 9.36
C ILE A 97 -8.10 -10.84 9.69
N ALA A 98 -7.74 -9.77 8.99
CA ALA A 98 -6.58 -8.98 9.36
C ALA A 98 -6.86 -8.25 10.68
N ASP A 99 -6.15 -8.62 11.75
CA ASP A 99 -6.08 -7.94 13.04
C ASP A 99 -5.52 -6.52 12.82
N SER A 100 -6.40 -5.58 12.45
CA SER A 100 -6.05 -4.17 12.18
C SER A 100 -6.09 -3.33 13.45
#